data_AF-A0A9E0PBS8-F1
#
_entry.id   AF-A0A9E0PBS8-F1
#
_cell.length_a   1.000
_cell.length_b   1.000
_cell.length_c   1.000
_cell.angle_alpha   90.00
_cell.angle_beta   90.00
_cell.angle_gamma   90.00
#
_symmetry.space_group_name_H-M   'P 1'
#
loop_
_entity.id
_entity.type
_entity.pdbx_description
1 polymer ?
#
loop_
_entity_poly.entity_id
_entity_poly.type
_entity_poly.pdbx_seq_one_letter_code
_entity_poly.pdbx_strand_id
1 'polypeptide(L)'
;MYSEDDLIWLAENGITPESLEKQLQIFTKGVEPPAIKRIATCNDGIRVVNDAEVEMYQTAWNDYIENNPDKTTHFIPASGTANRLFRALYR
;
A
#
# COMPACT_ATOMS: atom_id res chain seq x y z
N MET A 1 14.59 25.34 9.21
CA MET A 1 15.58 25.36 8.10
C MET A 1 16.36 24.08 8.22
N TYR A 2 16.48 23.30 7.14
CA TYR A 2 17.21 22.03 7.15
C TYR A 2 18.71 22.27 7.23
N SER A 3 19.43 21.40 7.94
CA SER A 3 20.89 21.40 7.96
C SER A 3 21.45 20.85 6.64
N GLU A 4 22.75 21.04 6.40
CA GLU A 4 23.41 20.41 5.23
C GLU A 4 23.35 18.88 5.30
N ASP A 5 23.52 18.31 6.49
CA ASP A 5 23.44 16.87 6.71
C ASP A 5 22.04 16.32 6.37
N ASP A 6 20.97 17.06 6.72
CA ASP A 6 19.60 16.68 6.36
C ASP A 6 19.43 16.63 4.84
N LEU A 7 19.96 17.62 4.12
CA LEU A 7 19.84 17.71 2.66
C LEU A 7 20.59 16.59 1.96
N ILE A 8 21.76 16.21 2.46
CA ILE A 8 22.55 15.08 1.95
C ILE A 8 21.77 13.78 2.15
N TRP A 9 21.27 13.52 3.37
CA TRP A 9 20.53 12.31 3.69
C TRP A 9 19.25 12.19 2.85
N LEU A 10 18.51 13.28 2.68
CA LEU A 10 17.30 13.32 1.85
C LEU A 10 17.62 12.98 0.39
N ALA A 11 18.70 13.53 -0.16
CA ALA A 11 19.12 13.24 -1.53
C ALA A 11 19.54 11.78 -1.71
N GLU A 12 20.29 11.20 -0.76
CA GLU A 12 20.70 9.79 -0.78
C GLU A 12 19.49 8.83 -0.74
N ASN A 13 18.41 9.22 -0.08
CA ASN A 13 17.16 8.47 -0.03
C ASN A 13 16.17 8.80 -1.16
N GLY A 14 16.57 9.64 -2.12
CA GLY A 14 15.73 10.03 -3.27
C GLY A 14 14.55 10.94 -2.92
N ILE A 15 14.62 11.64 -1.78
CA ILE A 15 13.60 12.57 -1.31
C ILE A 15 13.96 13.98 -1.75
N THR A 16 13.22 14.54 -2.70
CA THR A 16 13.42 15.95 -3.11
C THR A 16 12.83 16.91 -2.07
N PRO A 17 13.33 18.15 -1.98
CA PRO A 17 12.75 19.17 -1.10
C PRO A 17 11.25 19.39 -1.33
N GLU A 18 10.78 19.33 -2.57
CA GLU A 18 9.35 19.46 -2.91
C GLU A 18 8.52 18.28 -2.39
N SER A 19 9.07 17.06 -2.49
CA SER A 19 8.43 15.86 -1.95
C SER A 19 8.34 15.92 -0.42
N LEU A 20 9.43 16.35 0.24
CA LEU A 20 9.46 16.55 1.68
C LEU A 20 8.44 17.60 2.12
N GLU A 21 8.40 18.76 1.48
CA GLU A 21 7.45 19.83 1.80
C GLU A 21 6.00 19.33 1.63
N LYS A 22 5.72 18.58 0.56
CA LYS A 22 4.40 17.96 0.36
C LYS A 22 4.03 16.99 1.48
N GLN A 23 4.98 16.19 1.98
CA GLN A 23 4.76 15.28 3.11
C GLN A 23 4.52 16.05 4.42
N LEU A 24 5.28 17.11 4.67
CA LEU A 24 5.10 17.98 5.85
C LEU A 24 3.73 18.67 5.84
N GLN A 25 3.24 19.07 4.66
CA GLN A 25 1.90 19.62 4.52
C GLN A 25 0.79 18.65 4.91
N ILE A 26 1.01 17.33 4.83
CA ILE A 26 0.03 16.34 5.29
C ILE A 26 -0.15 16.42 6.82
N PHE A 27 0.91 16.70 7.58
CA PHE A 27 0.80 16.85 9.03
C PHE A 27 0.03 18.10 9.46
N THR A 28 0.08 19.17 8.64
CA THR A 28 -0.61 20.43 8.94
C THR A 28 -2.05 20.44 8.44
N LYS A 29 -2.29 19.96 7.21
CA LYS A 29 -3.61 19.96 6.57
C LYS A 29 -4.43 18.70 6.84
N GLY A 30 -3.77 17.63 7.32
CA GLY A 30 -4.33 16.29 7.35
C GLY A 30 -4.30 15.61 5.98
N VAL A 31 -4.60 14.31 5.97
CA VAL A 31 -4.87 13.57 4.72
C VAL A 31 -6.32 13.80 4.30
N GLU A 32 -6.53 14.14 3.03
CA GLU A 32 -7.87 14.14 2.46
C GLU A 32 -8.42 12.71 2.51
N PRO A 33 -9.64 12.49 3.05
CA PRO A 33 -10.22 11.15 3.06
C PRO A 33 -10.44 10.69 1.61
N PRO A 34 -10.14 9.42 1.28
CA PRO A 34 -10.37 8.93 -0.05
C PRO A 34 -11.86 9.05 -0.41
N ALA A 35 -12.17 9.50 -1.63
CA ALA A 35 -13.53 9.56 -2.12
C ALA A 35 -14.07 8.15 -2.36
N ILE A 36 -14.82 7.62 -1.39
CA ILE A 36 -15.46 6.31 -1.49
C ILE A 36 -16.69 6.44 -2.40
N LYS A 37 -16.63 5.86 -3.60
CA LYS A 37 -17.76 5.87 -4.54
C LYS A 37 -18.86 4.88 -4.14
N ARG A 38 -18.47 3.63 -3.86
CA ARG A 38 -19.32 2.51 -3.46
C ARG A 38 -18.48 1.32 -3.03
N ILE A 39 -19.09 0.34 -2.39
CA ILE A 39 -18.45 -0.94 -2.06
C ILE A 39 -18.03 -1.68 -3.33
N ALA A 40 -16.90 -2.39 -3.27
CA ALA A 40 -16.50 -3.30 -4.32
C ALA A 40 -17.37 -4.57 -4.29
N THR A 41 -17.74 -5.08 -5.46
CA THR A 41 -18.50 -6.32 -5.63
C THR A 41 -17.82 -7.21 -6.67
N CYS A 42 -18.29 -8.45 -6.80
CA CYS A 42 -17.81 -9.35 -7.85
C CYS A 42 -17.96 -8.68 -9.22
N ASN A 43 -16.87 -8.65 -9.99
CA ASN A 43 -16.75 -8.00 -11.30
C ASN A 43 -16.85 -6.46 -11.28
N ASP A 44 -16.73 -5.87 -10.10
CA ASP A 44 -16.77 -4.42 -9.89
C ASP A 44 -15.87 -4.05 -8.70
N GLY A 45 -14.58 -4.01 -8.96
CA GLY A 45 -13.53 -3.83 -7.96
C GLY A 45 -13.01 -5.12 -7.34
N ILE A 46 -13.74 -6.24 -7.44
CA ILE A 46 -13.24 -7.59 -7.10
C ILE A 46 -13.25 -8.47 -8.35
N ARG A 47 -12.07 -8.88 -8.82
CA ARG A 47 -11.96 -9.86 -9.91
C ARG A 47 -12.32 -11.24 -9.39
N VAL A 48 -13.25 -11.90 -10.07
CA VAL A 48 -13.54 -13.33 -9.85
C VAL A 48 -12.70 -14.13 -10.83
N VAL A 49 -12.02 -15.15 -10.34
CA VAL A 49 -11.21 -16.07 -11.15
C VAL A 49 -11.93 -17.41 -11.25
N ASN A 50 -11.79 -18.09 -12.40
CA ASN A 50 -12.33 -19.43 -12.59
C ASN A 50 -11.38 -20.52 -12.07
N ASP A 51 -11.83 -21.77 -12.03
CA ASP A 51 -11.06 -22.89 -11.48
C ASP A 51 -9.71 -23.10 -12.19
N ALA A 52 -9.65 -22.90 -13.51
CA ALA A 52 -8.40 -23.03 -14.26
C ALA A 52 -7.41 -21.91 -13.91
N GLU A 53 -7.90 -20.68 -13.71
CA GLU A 53 -7.07 -19.57 -13.24
C GLU A 53 -6.60 -19.80 -11.79
N VAL A 54 -7.45 -20.35 -10.94
CA VAL A 54 -7.08 -20.72 -9.55
C VAL A 54 -5.92 -21.71 -9.57
N GLU A 55 -6.03 -22.79 -10.35
CA GLU A 55 -4.97 -23.79 -10.48
C GLU A 55 -3.68 -23.15 -11.00
N MET A 56 -3.76 -22.34 -12.06
CA MET A 56 -2.62 -21.63 -12.63
C MET A 56 -1.91 -20.75 -11.59
N TYR A 57 -2.65 -19.96 -10.80
CA TYR A 57 -2.05 -19.10 -9.79
C TYR A 57 -1.44 -19.89 -8.62
N GLN A 58 -2.06 -21.00 -8.22
CA GLN A 58 -1.51 -21.88 -7.19
C GLN A 58 -0.19 -22.50 -7.64
N THR A 59 -0.13 -23.02 -8.87
CA THR A 59 1.12 -23.56 -9.44
C THR A 59 2.20 -22.49 -9.49
N ALA A 60 1.89 -21.31 -10.05
CA ALA A 60 2.87 -20.22 -10.14
C ALA A 60 3.39 -19.76 -8.76
N TRP A 61 2.54 -19.78 -7.74
CA TRP A 61 2.94 -19.44 -6.37
C TRP A 61 3.84 -20.50 -5.74
N ASN A 62 3.48 -21.78 -5.89
CA ASN A 62 4.27 -22.88 -5.36
C ASN A 62 5.67 -22.91 -6.01
N ASP A 63 5.72 -22.79 -7.35
CA ASP A 63 6.97 -22.70 -8.10
C ASP A 63 7.82 -21.50 -7.62
N TYR A 64 7.20 -20.35 -7.34
CA TYR A 64 7.92 -19.18 -6.84
C TYR A 64 8.55 -19.42 -5.48
N ILE A 65 7.79 -19.97 -4.52
CA ILE A 65 8.30 -20.27 -3.16
C ILE A 65 9.41 -21.30 -3.21
N GLU A 66 9.24 -22.39 -3.98
CA GLU A 66 10.26 -23.44 -4.10
C GLU A 66 11.59 -22.89 -4.62
N ASN A 67 11.52 -21.99 -5.61
CA ASN A 67 12.72 -21.38 -6.21
C ASN A 67 13.27 -20.18 -5.43
N ASN A 68 12.51 -19.60 -4.48
CA ASN A 68 12.89 -18.37 -3.75
C ASN A 68 12.47 -18.39 -2.27
N PRO A 69 12.84 -19.42 -1.48
CA PRO A 69 12.35 -19.58 -0.12
C PRO A 69 12.71 -18.39 0.79
N ASP A 70 13.89 -17.81 0.62
CA ASP A 70 14.39 -16.71 1.46
C ASP A 70 13.89 -15.31 1.04
N LYS A 71 13.19 -15.19 -0.09
CA LYS A 71 12.71 -13.91 -0.61
C LYS A 71 11.25 -13.61 -0.27
N THR A 72 10.53 -14.59 0.26
CA THR A 72 9.12 -14.44 0.58
C THR A 72 8.97 -13.83 1.98
N THR A 73 8.29 -12.68 2.07
CA THR A 73 7.98 -12.04 3.36
C THR A 73 6.47 -12.07 3.59
N HIS A 74 6.06 -12.52 4.76
CA HIS A 74 4.66 -12.47 5.17
C HIS A 74 4.32 -11.06 5.65
N PHE A 75 3.67 -10.26 4.80
CA PHE A 75 3.27 -8.90 5.15
C PHE A 75 1.96 -8.93 5.95
N ILE A 76 2.07 -8.83 7.27
CA ILE A 76 0.90 -8.67 8.16
C ILE A 76 0.67 -7.17 8.34
N PRO A 77 -0.39 -6.58 7.77
CA PRO A 77 -0.71 -5.18 8.03
C PRO A 77 -1.10 -5.02 9.51
N ALA A 78 -0.55 -3.99 10.17
CA ALA A 78 -1.00 -3.60 11.50
C ALA A 78 -2.51 -3.25 11.43
N SER A 79 -3.32 -3.93 12.24
CA SER A 79 -4.79 -3.94 12.20
C SER A 79 -5.49 -2.58 12.30
N GLY A 80 -4.77 -1.50 12.58
CA GLY A 80 -5.33 -0.15 12.77
C GLY A 80 -5.91 0.49 11.51
N THR A 81 -5.38 0.19 10.31
CA THR A 81 -5.79 0.90 9.08
C THR A 81 -7.12 0.41 8.53
N ALA A 82 -7.40 -0.89 8.61
CA ALA A 82 -8.70 -1.45 8.22
C ALA A 82 -9.83 -0.87 9.08
N ASN A 83 -9.64 -0.79 10.40
CA ASN A 83 -10.64 -0.26 11.32
C ASN A 83 -10.93 1.23 11.07
N ARG A 84 -9.91 2.02 10.65
CA ARG A 84 -10.07 3.42 10.23
C ARG A 84 -10.85 3.57 8.92
N LEU A 85 -10.67 2.65 7.96
CA LEU A 85 -11.42 2.63 6.70
C LEU A 85 -12.92 2.38 6.92
N PHE A 86 -13.28 1.46 7.80
CA PHE A 86 -14.69 1.15 8.08
C PHE A 86 -15.44 2.27 8.82
N ARG A 87 -14.75 3.13 9.59
CA ARG A 87 -15.38 4.30 10.23
C ARG A 87 -16.02 5.27 9.23
N ALA A 88 -15.56 5.31 7.97
CA ALA A 88 -16.13 6.18 6.94
C ALA A 88 -17.42 5.62 6.33
N LEU A 89 -17.68 4.31 6.46
CA LEU A 89 -18.83 3.62 5.86
C LEU A 89 -20.05 3.57 6.79
N TYR A 90 -19.83 3.61 8.11
CA TYR A 90 -20.91 3.63 9.11
C TYR A 90 -21.07 5.05 9.66
N ARG A 91 -21.84 5.89 8.96
CA ARG A 91 -22.43 7.12 9.51
C ARG A 91 -23.90 6.92 9.76
#